data_AF-A0A8H5F0I2-F1
#
_entry.id   AF-A0A8H5F0I2-F1
#
_cell.length_a   1.000
_cell.length_b   1.000
_cell.length_c   1.000
_cell.angle_alpha   90.00
_cell.angle_beta   90.00
_cell.angle_gamma   90.00
#
_symmetry.space_group_name_H-M   'P 1'
#
loop_
_entity.id
_entity.type
_entity.pdbx_description
1 polymer ?
#
loop_
_entity_poly.entity_id
_entity_poly.type
_entity_poly.pdbx_seq_one_letter_code
_entity_poly.pdbx_strand_id
1 'polypeptide(L)'
;MDPDPLDRPTGSYPPLAIAGLNSPESVELDVLTYHRQSSSSISNRITANASTELWHPKVTPYRVILSAVTLGLGIAKAVLSSQDGGTRTSVTIEWVSGVVVTLLAFFISQYEAKESAYPQWLFKTDMIMAVRPFLRRLGITIPRYSTEERTVDPLIKPKHPSVTGYRILVTGTAISLGLTKAIVAYLGHTTVPTTLEWIYGILVTLSLYWLGLYELSTKEVMPYLFITDYSQEASTTILASIFIIGHIAVLYPIYIWTSLWYQGVKGILEPGSDPVPNVPPPTASDRFFERILTLVWIVMASGLGIGSGVVGFVLVCVSLSNVLSPVALRGGRLLYKVVRSIPRRILPGRMGGDDDFDDDDETLINTARYKGLVDIIKGAILKLTRLKGLKIACK
;
A
#
# COMPACT_ATOMS: atom_id res chain seq x y z
N MET A 1 -20.90 -54.07 4.01
CA MET A 1 -20.18 -54.68 5.14
C MET A 1 -19.93 -53.55 6.11
N ASP A 2 -20.94 -53.29 6.94
CA ASP A 2 -20.87 -52.38 8.08
C ASP A 2 -20.32 -53.14 9.28
N PRO A 3 -19.38 -52.58 10.06
CA PRO A 3 -18.94 -53.22 11.29
C PRO A 3 -19.89 -52.92 12.45
N ASP A 4 -20.16 -53.98 13.20
CA ASP A 4 -20.97 -54.05 14.42
C ASP A 4 -20.61 -53.03 15.51
N PRO A 5 -21.60 -52.50 16.26
CA PRO A 5 -21.36 -51.72 17.46
C PRO A 5 -21.23 -52.64 18.69
N LEU A 6 -19.99 -52.85 19.14
CA LEU A 6 -19.66 -53.56 20.38
C LEU A 6 -19.88 -52.68 21.62
N ASP A 7 -20.72 -53.20 22.51
CA ASP A 7 -20.74 -53.14 23.98
C ASP A 7 -20.09 -51.94 24.71
N ARG A 8 -20.96 -51.06 25.23
CA ARG A 8 -20.63 -50.14 26.33
C ARG A 8 -20.92 -50.81 27.68
N PRO A 9 -19.96 -50.85 28.62
CA PRO A 9 -20.21 -51.34 29.97
C PRO A 9 -20.98 -50.29 30.78
N THR A 10 -22.16 -50.68 31.27
CA THR A 10 -22.95 -49.93 32.25
C THR A 10 -22.33 -50.08 33.64
N GLY A 11 -21.46 -49.14 34.01
CA GLY A 11 -20.96 -48.98 35.37
C GLY A 11 -22.01 -48.34 36.27
N SER A 12 -22.58 -49.12 37.17
CA SER A 12 -23.43 -48.65 38.27
C SER A 12 -22.59 -47.98 39.35
N TYR A 13 -22.75 -46.68 39.54
CA TYR A 13 -22.17 -45.96 40.67
C TYR A 13 -23.06 -46.12 41.92
N PRO A 14 -22.46 -46.28 43.13
CA PRO A 14 -23.23 -46.37 44.37
C PRO A 14 -23.81 -44.99 44.78
N PRO A 15 -24.93 -44.98 45.51
CA PRO A 15 -25.54 -43.75 45.99
C PRO A 15 -24.71 -43.17 47.14
N LEU A 16 -24.12 -42.00 46.91
CA LEU A 16 -23.43 -41.23 47.94
C LEU A 16 -24.48 -40.58 48.84
N ALA A 17 -24.56 -41.03 50.09
CA ALA A 17 -25.39 -40.43 51.12
C ALA A 17 -24.82 -39.06 51.51
N ILE A 18 -25.51 -37.99 51.12
CA ILE A 18 -25.24 -36.61 51.56
C ILE A 18 -26.02 -36.39 52.86
N ALA A 19 -25.30 -36.45 53.98
CA ALA A 19 -25.81 -36.03 55.28
C ALA A 19 -25.25 -34.66 55.64
N GLY A 20 -26.14 -33.75 56.05
CA GLY A 20 -25.82 -32.72 57.04
C GLY A 20 -25.26 -31.40 56.51
N LEU A 21 -26.18 -30.52 56.10
CA LEU A 21 -26.19 -29.08 56.37
C LEU A 21 -24.98 -28.51 57.14
N ASN A 22 -24.11 -27.81 56.40
CA ASN A 22 -23.61 -26.49 56.76
C ASN A 22 -23.45 -25.68 55.47
N SER A 23 -23.95 -24.45 55.48
CA SER A 23 -24.13 -23.53 54.34
C SER A 23 -22.98 -23.54 53.29
N PRO A 24 -23.25 -23.88 52.01
CA PRO A 24 -22.21 -24.03 50.97
C PRO A 24 -21.80 -22.72 50.25
N GLU A 25 -22.44 -21.57 50.51
CA GLU A 25 -22.16 -20.35 49.73
C GLU A 25 -20.87 -19.60 50.10
N SER A 26 -20.24 -19.86 51.25
CA SER A 26 -19.06 -19.10 51.69
C SER A 26 -17.72 -19.78 51.44
N VAL A 27 -17.68 -21.08 51.16
CA VAL A 27 -16.40 -21.83 50.98
C VAL A 27 -16.00 -21.98 49.51
N GLU A 28 -16.95 -21.94 48.57
CA GLU A 28 -16.67 -22.05 47.13
C GLU A 28 -16.01 -20.76 46.57
N LEU A 29 -16.28 -19.60 47.19
CA LEU A 29 -15.68 -18.33 46.79
C LEU A 29 -14.19 -18.23 47.15
N ASP A 30 -13.75 -18.82 48.27
CA ASP A 30 -12.35 -18.77 48.69
C ASP A 30 -11.45 -19.71 47.88
N VAL A 31 -11.96 -20.87 47.45
CA VAL A 31 -11.18 -21.80 46.59
C VAL A 31 -11.00 -21.24 45.18
N LEU A 32 -12.03 -20.60 44.62
CA LEU A 32 -11.92 -19.92 43.31
C LEU A 32 -11.00 -18.69 43.36
N THR A 33 -10.96 -17.98 44.49
CA THR A 33 -10.07 -16.82 44.67
C THR A 33 -8.61 -17.25 44.88
N TYR A 34 -8.36 -18.33 45.64
CA TYR A 34 -7.02 -18.88 45.84
C TYR A 34 -6.42 -19.46 44.55
N HIS A 35 -7.23 -20.18 43.75
CA HIS A 35 -6.76 -20.67 42.44
C HIS A 35 -6.48 -19.55 41.43
N ARG A 36 -7.23 -18.44 41.51
CA ARG A 36 -7.02 -17.24 40.68
C ARG A 36 -5.73 -16.50 41.06
N GLN A 37 -5.40 -16.45 42.35
CA GLN A 37 -4.23 -15.74 42.86
C GLN A 37 -2.93 -16.55 42.71
N SER A 38 -3.00 -17.89 42.80
CA SER A 38 -1.86 -18.76 42.48
C SER A 38 -1.55 -18.75 40.98
N SER A 39 -2.58 -18.81 40.12
CA SER A 39 -2.42 -18.78 38.66
C SER A 39 -1.86 -17.44 38.16
N SER A 40 -2.21 -16.31 38.79
CA SER A 40 -1.65 -15.01 38.41
C SER A 40 -0.17 -14.89 38.76
N SER A 41 0.28 -15.46 39.88
CA SER A 41 1.70 -15.42 40.27
C SER A 41 2.62 -16.29 39.39
N ILE A 42 2.13 -17.47 38.97
CA ILE A 42 2.86 -18.38 38.07
C ILE A 42 2.85 -17.81 36.64
N SER A 43 1.72 -17.27 36.17
CA SER A 43 1.64 -16.61 34.87
C SER A 43 2.57 -15.39 34.79
N ASN A 44 2.67 -14.59 35.86
CA ASN A 44 3.56 -13.43 35.93
C ASN A 44 5.06 -13.83 35.93
N ARG A 45 5.44 -14.95 36.56
CA ARG A 45 6.83 -15.44 36.51
C ARG A 45 7.21 -16.08 35.16
N ILE A 46 6.27 -16.74 34.50
CA ILE A 46 6.51 -17.31 33.16
C ILE A 46 6.59 -16.20 32.10
N THR A 47 5.78 -15.14 32.23
CA THR A 47 5.82 -14.00 31.31
C THR A 47 7.04 -13.10 31.50
N ALA A 48 7.56 -12.95 32.73
CA ALA A 48 8.78 -12.17 32.97
C ALA A 48 10.04 -12.78 32.32
N ASN A 49 10.14 -14.11 32.25
CA ASN A 49 11.25 -14.82 31.61
C ASN A 49 11.01 -15.13 30.12
N ALA A 50 9.81 -14.87 29.58
CA ALA A 50 9.53 -14.96 28.14
C ALA A 50 10.13 -13.76 27.35
N SER A 51 10.81 -12.86 28.05
CA SER A 51 11.45 -11.68 27.49
C SER A 51 12.66 -12.08 26.61
N THR A 52 12.53 -11.76 25.31
CA THR A 52 13.55 -11.70 24.24
C THR A 52 13.77 -12.91 23.33
N GLU A 53 12.99 -14.00 23.41
CA GLU A 53 13.12 -15.01 22.34
C GLU A 53 12.57 -14.43 21.02
N LEU A 54 13.45 -14.18 20.05
CA LEU A 54 13.05 -13.68 18.72
C LEU A 54 12.15 -14.70 18.03
N TRP A 55 11.11 -14.22 17.35
CA TRP A 55 10.25 -15.05 16.54
C TRP A 55 10.67 -14.96 15.07
N HIS A 56 10.72 -16.11 14.40
CA HIS A 56 11.01 -16.19 12.97
C HIS A 56 10.05 -17.18 12.28
N PRO A 57 9.65 -16.90 11.03
CA PRO A 57 8.78 -17.80 10.28
C PRO A 57 9.49 -19.14 10.03
N LYS A 58 8.73 -20.24 10.05
CA LYS A 58 9.26 -21.57 9.71
C LYS A 58 9.77 -21.57 8.27
N VAL A 59 10.96 -22.12 8.05
CA VAL A 59 11.49 -22.33 6.69
C VAL A 59 11.22 -23.78 6.32
N THR A 60 10.03 -24.04 5.77
CA THR A 60 9.63 -25.40 5.37
C THR A 60 10.18 -25.74 3.98
N PRO A 61 10.40 -27.02 3.65
CA PRO A 61 10.85 -27.40 2.30
C PRO A 61 9.92 -26.88 1.20
N TYR A 62 8.60 -26.82 1.46
CA TYR A 62 7.64 -26.21 0.53
C TYR A 62 7.97 -24.75 0.24
N ARG A 63 8.17 -23.91 1.27
CA ARG A 63 8.47 -22.48 1.10
C ARG A 63 9.80 -22.24 0.38
N VAL A 64 10.79 -23.10 0.61
CA VAL A 64 12.07 -23.09 -0.12
C VAL A 64 11.88 -23.46 -1.58
N ILE A 65 11.13 -24.53 -1.88
CA ILE A 65 10.81 -24.93 -3.26
C ILE A 65 10.04 -23.82 -3.97
N LEU A 66 9.03 -23.23 -3.33
CA LEU A 66 8.25 -22.13 -3.90
C LEU A 66 9.15 -20.92 -4.22
N SER A 67 10.04 -20.56 -3.30
CA SER A 67 11.03 -19.50 -3.51
C SER A 67 11.99 -19.83 -4.66
N ALA A 68 12.49 -21.06 -4.72
CA ALA A 68 13.41 -21.53 -5.75
C ALA A 68 12.74 -21.60 -7.13
N VAL A 69 11.49 -22.04 -7.22
CA VAL A 69 10.70 -22.05 -8.47
C VAL A 69 10.45 -20.62 -8.94
N THR A 70 10.06 -19.71 -8.04
CA THR A 70 9.84 -18.30 -8.39
C THR A 70 11.12 -17.64 -8.91
N LEU A 71 12.24 -17.87 -8.22
CA LEU A 71 13.56 -17.38 -8.63
C LEU A 71 14.00 -18.01 -9.96
N GLY A 72 13.85 -19.32 -10.11
CA GLY A 72 14.23 -20.07 -11.31
C GLY A 72 13.43 -19.66 -12.55
N LEU A 73 12.11 -19.49 -12.42
CA LEU A 73 11.27 -18.98 -13.52
C LEU A 73 11.64 -17.55 -13.89
N GLY A 74 11.93 -16.70 -12.91
CA GLY A 74 12.37 -15.33 -13.18
C GLY A 74 13.75 -15.26 -13.85
N ILE A 75 14.72 -16.07 -13.43
CA ILE A 75 16.04 -16.17 -14.07
C ILE A 75 15.91 -16.74 -15.48
N ALA A 76 15.15 -17.81 -15.66
CA ALA A 76 14.92 -18.40 -16.98
C ALA A 76 14.30 -17.37 -17.93
N LYS A 77 13.31 -16.59 -17.47
CA LYS A 77 12.73 -15.50 -18.24
C LYS A 77 13.76 -14.43 -18.62
N ALA A 78 14.63 -14.02 -17.70
CA ALA A 78 15.67 -13.03 -17.97
C ALA A 78 16.71 -13.52 -18.99
N VAL A 79 17.12 -14.79 -18.91
CA VAL A 79 18.05 -15.38 -19.87
C VAL A 79 17.39 -15.49 -21.25
N LEU A 80 16.16 -15.99 -21.32
CA LEU A 80 15.43 -16.13 -22.58
C LEU A 80 15.15 -14.78 -23.24
N SER A 81 14.81 -13.75 -22.47
CA SER A 81 14.59 -12.40 -23.00
C SER A 81 15.88 -11.74 -23.51
N SER A 82 17.05 -12.16 -23.01
CA SER A 82 18.34 -11.63 -23.43
C SER A 82 18.89 -12.26 -24.72
N GLN A 83 18.52 -13.51 -25.02
CA GLN A 83 19.10 -14.26 -26.14
C GLN A 83 18.40 -14.03 -27.48
N ASP A 84 17.08 -13.78 -27.48
CA ASP A 84 16.27 -14.01 -28.69
C ASP A 84 15.98 -12.76 -29.54
N GLY A 85 16.76 -11.68 -29.41
CA GLY A 85 16.67 -10.48 -30.27
C GLY A 85 15.27 -9.82 -30.35
N GLY A 86 14.36 -10.20 -29.45
CA GLY A 86 12.95 -9.88 -29.53
C GLY A 86 12.24 -10.63 -30.65
N THR A 87 11.58 -11.75 -30.34
CA THR A 87 10.13 -11.96 -30.53
C THR A 87 9.78 -13.45 -30.53
N ARG A 88 8.76 -13.82 -29.74
CA ARG A 88 7.96 -15.06 -29.82
C ARG A 88 8.39 -16.29 -29.01
N THR A 89 9.17 -16.16 -27.94
CA THR A 89 8.84 -17.04 -26.80
C THR A 89 7.41 -16.66 -26.41
N SER A 90 6.46 -17.57 -26.69
CA SER A 90 5.04 -17.24 -26.73
C SER A 90 4.64 -16.57 -25.41
N VAL A 91 4.27 -15.29 -25.50
CA VAL A 91 3.67 -14.52 -24.40
C VAL A 91 2.59 -15.38 -23.74
N THR A 92 1.83 -16.15 -24.52
CA THR A 92 0.85 -17.11 -24.02
C THR A 92 1.45 -18.20 -23.13
N ILE A 93 2.57 -18.84 -23.50
CA ILE A 93 3.23 -19.85 -22.65
C ILE A 93 3.74 -19.21 -21.36
N GLU A 94 4.26 -18.00 -21.46
CA GLU A 94 4.73 -17.25 -20.29
C GLU A 94 3.57 -16.94 -19.32
N TRP A 95 2.47 -16.38 -19.82
CA TRP A 95 1.29 -16.09 -19.01
C TRP A 95 0.63 -17.35 -18.47
N VAL A 96 0.47 -18.39 -19.28
CA VAL A 96 -0.15 -19.65 -18.87
C VAL A 96 0.71 -20.32 -17.80
N SER A 97 2.03 -20.41 -17.99
CA SER A 97 2.91 -21.00 -16.98
C SER A 97 2.93 -20.20 -15.69
N GLY A 98 3.01 -18.87 -15.75
CA GLY A 98 2.96 -18.00 -14.57
C GLY A 98 1.64 -18.15 -13.81
N VAL A 99 0.51 -18.06 -14.49
CA VAL A 99 -0.83 -18.19 -13.88
C VAL A 99 -1.02 -19.57 -13.26
N VAL A 100 -0.67 -20.64 -13.98
CA VAL A 100 -0.80 -22.01 -13.48
C VAL A 100 0.08 -22.24 -12.24
N VAL A 101 1.34 -21.80 -12.28
CA VAL A 101 2.25 -21.93 -11.13
C VAL A 101 1.76 -21.09 -9.94
N THR A 102 1.29 -19.86 -10.16
CA THR A 102 0.75 -19.02 -9.09
C THR A 102 -0.53 -19.61 -8.49
N LEU A 103 -1.45 -20.13 -9.31
CA LEU A 103 -2.66 -20.79 -8.81
C LEU A 103 -2.32 -22.05 -8.01
N LEU A 104 -1.40 -22.87 -8.52
CA LEU A 104 -0.93 -24.06 -7.81
C LEU A 104 -0.30 -23.67 -6.47
N ALA A 105 0.59 -22.68 -6.45
CA ALA A 105 1.19 -22.16 -5.22
C ALA A 105 0.13 -21.61 -4.26
N PHE A 106 -0.91 -20.95 -4.76
CA PHE A 106 -2.02 -20.48 -3.94
C PHE A 106 -2.77 -21.64 -3.28
N PHE A 107 -3.16 -22.67 -4.04
CA PHE A 107 -3.85 -23.83 -3.49
C PHE A 107 -2.99 -24.62 -2.51
N ILE A 108 -1.70 -24.80 -2.81
CA ILE A 108 -0.78 -25.50 -1.89
C ILE A 108 -0.54 -24.67 -0.63
N SER A 109 -0.47 -23.33 -0.73
CA SER A 109 -0.36 -22.46 0.46
C SER A 109 -1.60 -22.54 1.34
N GLN A 110 -2.80 -22.61 0.76
CA GLN A 110 -4.03 -22.87 1.51
C GLN A 110 -4.03 -24.25 2.17
N TYR A 111 -3.42 -25.24 1.51
CA TYR A 111 -3.26 -26.58 2.06
C TYR A 111 -2.25 -26.61 3.22
N GLU A 112 -1.11 -25.92 3.10
CA GLU A 112 -0.06 -25.79 4.13
C GLU A 112 -0.61 -25.23 5.45
N ALA A 113 -1.56 -24.28 5.36
CA ALA A 113 -2.19 -23.65 6.51
C ALA A 113 -2.99 -24.63 7.40
N LYS A 114 -3.41 -25.79 6.85
CA LYS A 114 -4.14 -26.81 7.62
C LYS A 114 -3.19 -27.54 8.57
N GLU A 115 -3.64 -27.84 9.78
CA GLU A 115 -2.87 -28.67 10.71
C GLU A 115 -2.67 -30.10 10.19
N SER A 116 -3.65 -30.62 9.45
CA SER A 116 -3.66 -31.96 8.86
C SER A 116 -2.97 -32.05 7.49
N ALA A 117 -2.12 -31.08 7.12
CA ALA A 117 -1.41 -31.10 5.84
C ALA A 117 -0.41 -32.27 5.75
N TYR A 118 -0.57 -33.13 4.73
CA TYR A 118 0.33 -34.24 4.42
C TYR A 118 1.01 -34.05 3.06
N PRO A 119 2.29 -34.45 2.91
CA PRO A 119 3.11 -35.05 3.95
C PRO A 119 3.69 -34.00 4.92
N GLN A 120 3.69 -34.31 6.23
CA GLN A 120 4.13 -33.37 7.26
C GLN A 120 5.59 -32.91 7.08
N TRP A 121 6.44 -33.75 6.50
CA TRP A 121 7.84 -33.39 6.26
C TRP A 121 8.00 -32.20 5.30
N LEU A 122 7.05 -32.00 4.38
CA LEU A 122 7.08 -30.93 3.38
C LEU A 122 6.55 -29.60 3.95
N PHE A 123 5.52 -29.67 4.81
CA PHE A 123 4.76 -28.51 5.27
C PHE A 123 5.02 -28.08 6.71
N LYS A 124 5.49 -28.99 7.58
CA LYS A 124 5.61 -28.72 9.03
C LYS A 124 7.05 -28.81 9.54
N THR A 125 7.94 -29.50 8.83
CA THR A 125 9.36 -29.59 9.21
C THR A 125 10.07 -28.26 8.93
N ASP A 126 10.65 -27.66 9.98
CA ASP A 126 11.52 -26.50 9.84
C ASP A 126 12.92 -26.93 9.39
N MET A 127 13.32 -26.54 8.17
CA MET A 127 14.63 -26.87 7.61
C MET A 127 15.78 -26.26 8.40
N ILE A 128 15.56 -25.18 9.16
CA ILE A 128 16.64 -24.60 9.97
C ILE A 128 17.12 -25.62 11.03
N MET A 129 16.26 -26.52 11.49
CA MET A 129 16.68 -27.61 12.39
C MET A 129 17.70 -28.55 11.73
N ALA A 130 17.57 -28.81 10.43
CA ALA A 130 18.52 -29.61 9.66
C ALA A 130 19.82 -28.85 9.36
N VAL A 131 19.74 -27.54 9.14
CA VAL A 131 20.89 -26.67 8.87
C VAL A 131 21.68 -26.34 10.14
N ARG A 132 21.04 -26.36 11.31
CA ARG A 132 21.64 -26.00 12.60
C ARG A 132 22.89 -26.81 12.96
N PRO A 133 22.92 -28.16 12.86
CA PRO A 133 24.14 -28.93 13.07
C PRO A 133 25.28 -28.52 12.12
N PHE A 134 24.96 -28.20 10.86
CA PHE A 134 25.94 -27.78 9.87
C PHE A 134 26.55 -26.42 10.23
N LEU A 135 25.71 -25.43 10.58
CA LEU A 135 26.19 -24.12 11.02
C LEU A 135 27.00 -24.18 12.33
N ARG A 136 26.64 -25.08 13.25
CA ARG A 136 27.45 -25.34 14.46
C ARG A 136 28.83 -25.90 14.13
N ARG A 137 28.96 -26.75 13.11
CA ARG A 137 30.28 -27.22 12.62
C ARG A 137 31.12 -26.07 12.07
N LEU A 138 30.49 -25.02 11.54
CA LEU A 138 31.15 -23.80 11.08
C LEU A 138 31.41 -22.78 12.22
N GLY A 139 31.13 -23.12 13.48
CA GLY A 139 31.33 -22.23 14.62
C GLY A 139 30.28 -21.12 14.77
N ILE A 140 29.19 -21.16 14.00
CA ILE A 140 28.13 -20.16 14.04
C ILE A 140 27.10 -20.58 15.10
N THR A 141 27.06 -19.85 16.22
CA THR A 141 26.05 -20.04 17.27
C THR A 141 24.73 -19.43 16.83
N ILE A 142 23.77 -20.27 16.44
CA ILE A 142 22.42 -19.81 16.09
C ILE A 142 21.64 -19.50 17.37
N PRO A 143 21.03 -18.31 17.51
CA PRO A 143 20.17 -17.99 18.63
C PRO A 143 18.95 -18.93 18.69
N ARG A 144 18.42 -19.14 19.89
CA ARG A 144 17.13 -19.83 20.03
C ARG A 144 16.03 -18.85 19.57
N TYR A 145 15.19 -19.32 18.66
CA TYR A 145 14.03 -18.60 18.20
C TYR A 145 12.82 -19.53 18.26
N SER A 146 11.67 -18.92 18.54
CA SER A 146 10.39 -19.61 18.47
C SER A 146 9.88 -19.56 17.04
N THR A 147 9.39 -20.69 16.56
CA THR A 147 8.77 -20.83 15.23
C THR A 147 7.28 -21.11 15.34
N GLU A 148 6.67 -20.93 16.50
CA GLU A 148 5.24 -21.22 16.68
C GLU A 148 4.39 -20.27 15.84
N GLU A 149 3.69 -20.80 14.85
CA GLU A 149 2.79 -20.04 13.98
C GLU A 149 1.40 -20.02 14.60
N ARG A 150 0.71 -18.88 14.51
CA ARG A 150 -0.67 -18.73 14.99
C ARG A 150 -1.58 -19.62 14.15
N THR A 151 -2.39 -20.45 14.80
CA THR A 151 -3.45 -21.19 14.11
C THR A 151 -4.44 -20.17 13.55
N VAL A 152 -4.65 -20.21 12.23
CA VAL A 152 -5.43 -19.18 11.51
C VAL A 152 -6.93 -19.43 11.65
N ASP A 153 -7.38 -20.31 12.54
CA ASP A 153 -8.81 -20.52 12.80
C ASP A 153 -9.39 -19.26 13.42
N PRO A 154 -10.09 -18.41 12.64
CA PRO A 154 -10.62 -17.18 13.15
C PRO A 154 -11.83 -17.57 13.98
N LEU A 155 -11.66 -17.60 15.31
CA LEU A 155 -12.74 -17.91 16.25
C LEU A 155 -13.97 -17.01 16.03
N ILE A 156 -13.75 -15.82 15.46
CA ILE A 156 -14.78 -14.90 14.99
C ILE A 156 -14.33 -14.37 13.62
N LYS A 157 -14.97 -14.84 12.54
CA LYS A 157 -14.73 -14.32 11.19
C LYS A 157 -15.29 -12.90 11.13
N PRO A 158 -14.45 -11.85 11.01
CA PRO A 158 -14.97 -10.49 10.89
C PRO A 158 -15.82 -10.37 9.63
N LYS A 159 -16.89 -9.55 9.69
CA LYS A 159 -17.82 -9.33 8.57
C LYS A 159 -17.11 -8.82 7.31
N HIS A 160 -16.02 -8.07 7.50
CA HIS A 160 -15.17 -7.55 6.43
C HIS A 160 -13.70 -7.88 6.73
N PRO A 161 -12.89 -8.28 5.73
CA PRO A 161 -11.46 -8.45 5.92
C PRO A 161 -10.82 -7.10 6.25
N SER A 162 -9.97 -7.05 7.28
CA SER A 162 -9.25 -5.84 7.64
C SER A 162 -8.27 -5.42 6.54
N VAL A 163 -8.15 -4.11 6.31
CA VAL A 163 -7.20 -3.54 5.35
C VAL A 163 -5.89 -3.30 6.09
N THR A 164 -5.08 -4.35 6.21
CA THR A 164 -3.79 -4.26 6.92
C THR A 164 -2.74 -3.49 6.12
N GLY A 165 -1.72 -2.95 6.80
CA GLY A 165 -0.61 -2.25 6.16
C GLY A 165 0.13 -3.11 5.13
N TYR A 166 0.27 -4.42 5.39
CA TYR A 166 0.82 -5.39 4.45
C TYR A 166 0.01 -5.46 3.16
N ARG A 167 -1.33 -5.53 3.25
CA ARG A 167 -2.21 -5.57 2.06
C ARG A 167 -2.10 -4.28 1.25
N ILE A 168 -2.00 -3.12 1.92
CA ILE A 168 -1.75 -1.84 1.25
C ILE A 168 -0.39 -1.83 0.56
N LEU A 169 0.65 -2.36 1.21
CA LEU A 169 2.00 -2.41 0.66
C LEU A 169 2.08 -3.32 -0.58
N VAL A 170 1.50 -4.53 -0.51
CA VAL A 170 1.44 -5.47 -1.65
C VAL A 170 0.65 -4.88 -2.82
N THR A 171 -0.53 -4.30 -2.56
CA THR A 171 -1.35 -3.70 -3.63
C THR A 171 -0.70 -2.44 -4.21
N GLY A 172 -0.14 -1.57 -3.35
CA GLY A 172 0.55 -0.35 -3.76
C GLY A 172 1.79 -0.63 -4.60
N THR A 173 2.60 -1.63 -4.25
CA THR A 173 3.76 -2.05 -5.05
C THR A 173 3.34 -2.62 -6.41
N ALA A 174 2.26 -3.41 -6.47
CA ALA A 174 1.73 -3.91 -7.73
C ALA A 174 1.25 -2.77 -8.65
N ILE A 175 0.52 -1.80 -8.10
CA ILE A 175 0.03 -0.64 -8.86
C ILE A 175 1.19 0.23 -9.36
N SER A 176 2.13 0.59 -8.49
CA SER A 176 3.22 1.51 -8.84
C SER A 176 4.14 0.91 -9.92
N LEU A 177 4.43 -0.38 -9.83
CA LEU A 177 5.30 -1.06 -10.78
C LEU A 177 4.58 -1.37 -12.09
N GLY A 178 3.29 -1.76 -12.04
CA GLY A 178 2.45 -1.87 -13.23
C GLY A 178 2.34 -0.56 -14.01
N LEU A 179 2.14 0.56 -13.29
CA LEU A 179 2.07 1.89 -13.90
C LEU A 179 3.41 2.34 -14.47
N THR A 180 4.51 2.17 -13.72
CA THR A 180 5.86 2.52 -14.19
C THR A 180 6.20 1.74 -15.46
N LYS A 181 5.90 0.45 -15.48
CA LYS A 181 6.05 -0.40 -16.67
C LYS A 181 5.25 0.14 -17.86
N ALA A 182 3.96 0.44 -17.65
CA ALA A 182 3.09 0.95 -18.70
C ALA A 182 3.60 2.27 -19.29
N ILE A 183 4.04 3.20 -18.44
CA ILE A 183 4.60 4.49 -18.86
C ILE A 183 5.87 4.27 -19.70
N VAL A 184 6.82 3.47 -19.21
CA VAL A 184 8.09 3.23 -19.89
C VAL A 184 7.88 2.49 -21.22
N ALA A 185 6.95 1.53 -21.27
CA ALA A 185 6.58 0.85 -22.49
C ALA A 185 5.91 1.80 -23.51
N TYR A 186 5.05 2.70 -23.04
CA TYR A 186 4.39 3.70 -23.89
C TYR A 186 5.40 4.69 -24.52
N LEU A 187 6.50 4.98 -23.82
CA LEU A 187 7.60 5.80 -24.35
C LEU A 187 8.49 5.07 -25.38
N GLY A 188 8.16 3.81 -25.73
CA GLY A 188 8.88 3.04 -26.74
C GLY A 188 10.17 2.38 -26.23
N HIS A 189 10.43 2.41 -24.93
CA HIS A 189 11.56 1.67 -24.36
C HIS A 189 11.20 0.17 -24.27
N THR A 190 12.01 -0.68 -24.88
CA THR A 190 11.79 -2.14 -24.90
C THR A 190 12.55 -2.86 -23.79
N THR A 191 13.77 -2.44 -23.46
CA THR A 191 14.62 -3.11 -22.46
C THR A 191 14.19 -2.80 -21.03
N VAL A 192 13.90 -1.53 -20.73
CA VAL A 192 13.63 -1.08 -19.35
C VAL A 192 12.37 -1.75 -18.75
N PRO A 193 11.23 -1.89 -19.47
CA PRO A 193 10.07 -2.61 -18.95
C PRO A 193 10.39 -4.07 -18.62
N THR A 194 11.19 -4.75 -19.45
CA THR A 194 11.62 -6.13 -19.21
C THR A 194 12.51 -6.24 -17.98
N THR A 195 13.43 -5.30 -17.77
CA THR A 195 14.24 -5.26 -16.53
C THR A 195 13.37 -5.02 -15.31
N LEU A 196 12.41 -4.09 -15.37
CA LEU A 196 11.48 -3.82 -14.27
C LEU A 196 10.63 -5.05 -13.93
N GLU A 197 10.15 -5.77 -14.95
CA GLU A 197 9.43 -7.03 -14.74
C GLU A 197 10.27 -8.07 -13.99
N TRP A 198 11.56 -8.19 -14.31
CA TRP A 198 12.46 -9.13 -13.64
C TRP A 198 12.72 -8.75 -12.18
N ILE A 199 13.11 -7.49 -11.93
CA ILE A 199 13.34 -6.97 -10.57
C ILE A 199 12.08 -7.16 -9.72
N TYR A 200 10.93 -6.79 -10.29
CA TYR A 200 9.65 -6.90 -9.58
C TYR A 200 9.27 -8.36 -9.32
N GLY A 201 9.22 -9.16 -10.39
CA GLY A 201 8.73 -10.53 -10.32
C GLY A 201 9.57 -11.41 -9.39
N ILE A 202 10.86 -11.13 -9.27
CA ILE A 202 11.76 -11.88 -8.38
C ILE A 202 11.94 -11.15 -7.06
N LEU A 203 12.67 -10.05 -7.05
CA LEU A 203 13.20 -9.47 -5.81
C LEU A 203 12.07 -8.93 -4.94
N VAL A 204 11.16 -8.16 -5.54
CA VAL A 204 10.05 -7.55 -4.80
C VAL A 204 9.05 -8.62 -4.37
N THR A 205 8.55 -9.46 -5.28
CA THR A 205 7.58 -10.50 -4.93
C THR A 205 8.13 -11.48 -3.90
N LEU A 206 9.40 -11.90 -4.00
CA LEU A 206 10.02 -12.79 -3.01
C LEU A 206 10.17 -12.10 -1.66
N SER A 207 10.61 -10.83 -1.63
CA SER A 207 10.70 -10.06 -0.38
C SER A 207 9.34 -9.89 0.28
N LEU A 208 8.29 -9.59 -0.51
CA LEU A 208 6.92 -9.48 -0.02
C LEU A 208 6.40 -10.82 0.50
N TYR A 209 6.70 -11.92 -0.20
CA TYR A 209 6.33 -13.26 0.22
C TYR A 209 6.93 -13.59 1.60
N TRP A 210 8.24 -13.41 1.77
CA TRP A 210 8.91 -13.64 3.07
C TRP A 210 8.39 -12.70 4.16
N LEU A 211 8.13 -11.44 3.82
CA LEU A 211 7.52 -10.50 4.75
C LEU A 211 6.11 -10.96 5.15
N GLY A 212 5.31 -11.45 4.22
CA GLY A 212 3.96 -11.96 4.47
C GLY A 212 3.91 -13.16 5.42
N LEU A 213 4.97 -13.98 5.48
CA LEU A 213 5.04 -15.07 6.46
C LEU A 213 5.03 -14.56 7.92
N TYR A 214 5.40 -13.30 8.17
CA TYR A 214 5.29 -12.69 9.49
C TYR A 214 3.85 -12.37 9.91
N GLU A 215 2.87 -12.38 8.99
CA GLU A 215 1.44 -12.24 9.33
C GLU A 215 0.96 -13.39 10.24
N LEU A 216 1.63 -14.55 10.17
CA LEU A 216 1.34 -15.74 10.98
C LEU A 216 2.02 -15.73 12.36
N SER A 217 2.72 -14.66 12.73
CA SER A 217 3.44 -14.56 14.00
C SER A 217 2.51 -14.50 15.21
N THR A 218 2.74 -15.37 16.19
CA THR A 218 2.08 -15.31 17.51
C THR A 218 2.55 -14.11 18.34
N LYS A 219 3.80 -13.66 18.15
CA LYS A 219 4.40 -12.53 18.89
C LYS A 219 4.10 -11.15 18.29
N GLU A 220 3.18 -11.07 17.34
CA GLU A 220 2.75 -9.79 16.74
C GLU A 220 3.92 -8.93 16.25
N VAL A 221 4.91 -9.56 15.61
CA VAL A 221 6.10 -8.90 15.11
C VAL A 221 5.69 -7.92 14.00
N MET A 222 5.83 -6.61 14.23
CA MET A 222 5.37 -5.51 13.35
C MET A 222 3.84 -5.32 13.36
N PRO A 223 3.24 -4.91 14.49
CA PRO A 223 1.79 -4.75 14.60
C PRO A 223 1.24 -3.68 13.62
N TYR A 224 2.04 -2.66 13.31
CA TYR A 224 1.69 -1.62 12.33
C TYR A 224 1.48 -2.18 10.92
N LEU A 225 2.09 -3.32 10.57
CA LEU A 225 1.99 -3.88 9.22
C LEU A 225 0.84 -4.90 9.13
N PHE A 226 0.67 -5.73 10.15
CA PHE A 226 -0.26 -6.88 10.09
C PHE A 226 -1.54 -6.73 10.90
N ILE A 227 -1.58 -5.88 11.92
CA ILE A 227 -2.70 -5.82 12.88
C ILE A 227 -3.51 -4.55 12.71
N THR A 228 -2.85 -3.41 12.54
CA THR A 228 -3.52 -2.13 12.38
C THR A 228 -4.42 -2.14 11.13
N ASP A 229 -5.72 -1.93 11.33
CA ASP A 229 -6.69 -1.75 10.26
C ASP A 229 -6.61 -0.32 9.73
N TYR A 230 -6.27 -0.18 8.46
CA TYR A 230 -6.17 1.09 7.74
C TYR A 230 -7.37 1.31 6.82
N SER A 231 -8.50 0.63 7.03
CA SER A 231 -9.67 0.73 6.15
C SER A 231 -10.20 2.17 6.01
N GLN A 232 -10.17 2.96 7.08
CA GLN A 232 -10.57 4.36 7.07
C GLN A 232 -9.57 5.25 6.33
N GLU A 233 -8.27 5.05 6.55
CA GLU A 233 -7.19 5.77 5.86
C GLU A 233 -7.16 5.42 4.38
N ALA A 234 -7.33 4.14 4.03
CA ALA A 234 -7.35 3.66 2.66
C ALA A 234 -8.56 4.23 1.90
N SER A 235 -9.77 4.16 2.47
CA SER A 235 -10.97 4.72 1.83
C SER A 235 -10.87 6.22 1.61
N THR A 236 -10.37 6.98 2.59
CA THR A 236 -10.14 8.43 2.43
C THR A 236 -9.08 8.72 1.37
N THR A 237 -8.01 7.91 1.30
CA THR A 237 -6.96 8.04 0.27
C THR A 237 -7.48 7.71 -1.13
N ILE A 238 -8.31 6.67 -1.28
CA ILE A 238 -8.94 6.29 -2.55
C ILE A 238 -9.85 7.41 -3.05
N LEU A 239 -10.73 7.94 -2.18
CA LEU A 239 -11.61 9.05 -2.54
C LEU A 239 -10.81 10.30 -2.96
N ALA A 240 -9.76 10.64 -2.21
CA ALA A 240 -8.87 11.74 -2.59
C ALA A 240 -8.19 11.50 -3.94
N SER A 241 -7.75 10.26 -4.21
CA SER A 241 -7.12 9.89 -5.48
C SER A 241 -8.09 10.00 -6.65
N ILE A 242 -9.32 9.51 -6.52
CA ILE A 242 -10.39 9.67 -7.52
C ILE A 242 -10.64 11.16 -7.80
N PHE A 243 -10.70 11.98 -6.75
CA PHE A 243 -10.89 13.42 -6.89
C PHE A 243 -9.72 14.06 -7.65
N ILE A 244 -8.47 13.74 -7.31
CA ILE A 244 -7.28 14.24 -8.01
C ILE A 244 -7.30 13.81 -9.48
N ILE A 245 -7.59 12.55 -9.78
CA ILE A 245 -7.70 12.05 -11.16
C ILE A 245 -8.79 12.81 -11.92
N GLY A 246 -9.95 13.04 -11.30
CA GLY A 246 -11.03 13.85 -11.88
C GLY A 246 -10.57 15.27 -12.20
N HIS A 247 -9.78 15.90 -11.33
CA HIS A 247 -9.24 17.24 -11.57
C HIS A 247 -8.26 17.26 -12.74
N ILE A 248 -7.35 16.29 -12.81
CA ILE A 248 -6.41 16.14 -13.93
C ILE A 248 -7.19 15.92 -15.25
N ALA A 249 -8.22 15.08 -15.23
CA ALA A 249 -9.07 14.81 -16.38
C ALA A 249 -9.83 16.06 -16.86
N VAL A 250 -10.20 16.98 -15.95
CA VAL A 250 -10.81 18.28 -16.30
C VAL A 250 -9.79 19.31 -16.76
N LEU A 251 -8.56 19.29 -16.24
CA LEU A 251 -7.49 20.19 -16.71
C LEU A 251 -7.12 19.93 -18.17
N TYR A 252 -7.18 18.67 -18.62
CA TYR A 252 -6.84 18.30 -19.99
C TYR A 252 -7.70 19.00 -21.07
N PRO A 253 -9.05 18.98 -21.03
CA PRO A 253 -9.88 19.73 -21.97
C PRO A 253 -9.74 21.24 -21.80
N ILE A 254 -9.52 21.77 -20.59
CA ILE A 254 -9.24 23.20 -20.39
C ILE A 254 -7.96 23.61 -21.13
N TYR A 255 -6.91 22.78 -21.05
CA TYR A 255 -5.67 22.98 -21.78
C TYR A 255 -5.90 22.95 -23.30
N ILE A 256 -6.61 21.94 -23.82
CA ILE A 256 -6.95 21.85 -25.25
C ILE A 256 -7.73 23.09 -25.68
N TRP A 257 -8.77 23.47 -24.94
CA TRP A 257 -9.60 24.64 -25.22
C TRP A 257 -8.76 25.92 -25.30
N THR A 258 -7.94 26.17 -24.29
CA THR A 258 -7.07 27.35 -24.24
C THR A 258 -6.06 27.35 -25.39
N SER A 259 -5.51 26.18 -25.72
CA SER A 259 -4.57 26.01 -26.83
C SER A 259 -5.21 26.31 -28.19
N LEU A 260 -6.43 25.81 -28.43
CA LEU A 260 -7.19 26.07 -29.66
C LEU A 260 -7.41 27.58 -29.86
N TRP A 261 -7.86 28.29 -28.82
CA TRP A 261 -8.05 29.74 -28.88
C TRP A 261 -6.73 30.50 -29.07
N TYR A 262 -5.66 30.07 -28.39
CA TYR A 262 -4.34 30.66 -28.57
C TYR A 262 -3.84 30.52 -30.02
N GLN A 263 -3.98 29.34 -30.63
CA GLN A 263 -3.60 29.13 -32.02
C GLN A 263 -4.44 29.97 -32.98
N GLY A 264 -5.74 30.13 -32.73
CA GLY A 264 -6.59 31.01 -33.54
C GLY A 264 -6.16 32.48 -33.46
N VAL A 265 -5.83 32.97 -32.26
CA VAL A 265 -5.29 34.34 -32.08
C VAL A 265 -3.96 34.48 -32.81
N LYS A 266 -3.07 33.49 -32.67
CA LYS A 266 -1.77 33.49 -33.34
C LYS A 266 -1.90 33.54 -34.86
N GLY A 267 -2.78 32.72 -35.44
CA GLY A 267 -3.00 32.68 -36.89
C GLY A 267 -3.55 33.98 -37.48
N ILE A 268 -4.30 34.75 -36.68
CA ILE A 268 -4.79 36.08 -37.10
C ILE A 268 -3.70 37.15 -36.99
N LEU A 269 -2.86 37.08 -35.95
CA LEU A 269 -1.79 38.06 -35.72
C LEU A 269 -0.59 37.86 -36.66
N GLU A 270 -0.37 36.63 -37.13
CA GLU A 270 0.68 36.25 -38.08
C GLU A 270 0.05 35.95 -39.45
N PRO A 271 -0.46 36.96 -40.19
CA PRO A 271 -1.02 36.71 -41.50
C PRO A 271 0.05 36.07 -42.39
N GLY A 272 -0.30 34.95 -43.02
CA GLY A 272 0.60 34.22 -43.90
C GLY A 272 1.22 35.17 -44.92
N SER A 273 2.55 35.24 -44.92
CA SER A 273 3.32 36.20 -45.71
C SER A 273 3.34 35.88 -47.21
N ASP A 274 2.72 34.78 -47.63
CA ASP A 274 2.80 34.30 -49.00
C ASP A 274 1.69 34.93 -49.85
N PRO A 275 2.02 35.86 -50.76
CA PRO A 275 1.03 36.46 -51.64
C PRO A 275 0.46 35.36 -52.55
N VAL A 276 -0.84 35.14 -52.48
CA VAL A 276 -1.53 34.22 -53.40
C VAL A 276 -1.55 34.87 -54.78
N PRO A 277 -0.88 34.28 -55.81
CA PRO A 277 -0.88 34.85 -57.15
C PRO A 277 -2.32 34.85 -57.72
N ASN A 278 -2.70 35.94 -58.38
CA ASN A 278 -3.97 36.10 -59.13
C ASN A 278 -5.25 36.42 -58.33
N VAL A 279 -5.16 36.80 -57.05
CA VAL A 279 -6.34 37.30 -56.31
C VAL A 279 -6.45 38.82 -56.50
N PRO A 280 -7.60 39.36 -57.00
CA PRO A 280 -7.79 40.80 -57.14
C PRO A 280 -7.69 41.49 -55.76
N PRO A 281 -7.15 42.72 -55.70
CA PRO A 281 -6.95 43.40 -54.42
C PRO A 281 -8.28 43.63 -53.69
N PRO A 282 -8.33 43.42 -52.36
CA PRO A 282 -9.56 43.57 -51.60
C PRO A 282 -10.09 45.00 -51.64
N THR A 283 -11.41 45.14 -51.76
CA THR A 283 -12.08 46.45 -51.75
C THR A 283 -11.90 47.13 -50.38
N ALA A 284 -12.14 48.44 -50.32
CA ALA A 284 -12.04 49.17 -49.06
C ALA A 284 -13.05 48.68 -48.01
N SER A 285 -14.25 48.25 -48.44
CA SER A 285 -15.25 47.63 -47.59
C SER A 285 -14.77 46.28 -47.05
N ASP A 286 -14.15 45.44 -47.87
CA ASP A 286 -13.63 44.13 -47.44
C ASP A 286 -12.61 44.31 -46.32
N ARG A 287 -11.66 45.24 -46.49
CA ARG A 287 -10.65 45.56 -45.47
C ARG A 287 -11.25 46.12 -44.18
N PHE A 288 -12.34 46.89 -44.27
CA PHE A 288 -13.03 47.41 -43.09
C PHE A 288 -13.73 46.29 -42.31
N PHE A 289 -14.51 45.44 -42.99
CA PHE A 289 -15.19 44.31 -42.36
C PHE A 289 -14.20 43.29 -41.79
N GLU A 290 -13.12 42.99 -42.51
CA GLU A 290 -12.04 42.11 -42.05
C GLU A 290 -11.43 42.62 -40.73
N ARG A 291 -11.13 43.92 -40.63
CA ARG A 291 -10.59 44.54 -39.41
C ARG A 291 -11.58 44.50 -38.25
N ILE A 292 -12.85 44.80 -38.49
CA ILE A 292 -13.87 44.75 -37.43
C ILE A 292 -14.09 43.32 -36.96
N LEU A 293 -14.24 42.37 -37.88
CA LEU A 293 -14.44 40.96 -37.55
C LEU A 293 -13.22 40.41 -36.79
N THR A 294 -12.01 40.80 -37.20
CA THR A 294 -10.76 40.48 -36.50
C THR A 294 -10.76 41.03 -35.07
N LEU A 295 -11.12 42.30 -34.87
CA LEU A 295 -11.17 42.89 -33.53
C LEU A 295 -12.21 42.21 -32.64
N VAL A 296 -13.41 41.98 -33.15
CA VAL A 296 -14.47 41.27 -32.42
C VAL A 296 -14.01 39.86 -32.05
N TRP A 297 -13.41 39.15 -33.00
CA TRP A 297 -12.90 37.80 -32.78
C TRP A 297 -11.79 37.78 -31.72
N ILE A 298 -10.82 38.71 -31.77
CA ILE A 298 -9.76 38.82 -30.76
C ILE A 298 -10.35 39.08 -29.38
N VAL A 299 -11.32 39.99 -29.24
CA VAL A 299 -11.96 40.28 -27.95
C VAL A 299 -12.68 39.04 -27.42
N MET A 300 -13.43 38.33 -28.27
CA MET A 300 -14.12 37.09 -27.91
C MET A 300 -13.14 35.98 -27.52
N ALA A 301 -12.08 35.77 -28.30
CA ALA A 301 -11.03 34.78 -28.02
C ALA A 301 -10.29 35.08 -26.71
N SER A 302 -10.02 36.36 -26.44
CA SER A 302 -9.36 36.81 -25.21
C SER A 302 -10.24 36.57 -23.98
N GLY A 303 -11.51 36.99 -24.04
CA GLY A 303 -12.43 36.95 -22.91
C GLY A 303 -13.00 35.55 -22.67
N LEU A 304 -13.65 34.97 -23.68
CA LEU A 304 -14.36 33.70 -23.56
C LEU A 304 -13.47 32.49 -23.78
N GLY A 305 -12.43 32.60 -24.62
CA GLY A 305 -11.48 31.52 -24.84
C GLY A 305 -10.45 31.42 -23.72
N ILE A 306 -9.45 32.30 -23.76
CA ILE A 306 -8.30 32.28 -22.86
C ILE A 306 -8.73 32.63 -21.42
N GLY A 307 -9.58 33.65 -21.25
CA GLY A 307 -10.04 34.08 -19.93
C GLY A 307 -10.76 32.98 -19.16
N SER A 308 -11.71 32.27 -19.80
CA SER A 308 -12.43 31.16 -19.16
C SER A 308 -11.50 29.99 -18.82
N GLY A 309 -10.54 29.67 -19.70
CA GLY A 309 -9.53 28.64 -19.45
C GLY A 309 -8.67 28.93 -18.23
N VAL A 310 -8.17 30.17 -18.10
CA VAL A 310 -7.37 30.61 -16.95
C VAL A 310 -8.18 30.57 -15.65
N VAL A 311 -9.44 31.03 -15.68
CA VAL A 311 -10.31 30.97 -14.49
C VAL A 311 -10.59 29.53 -14.09
N GLY A 312 -10.93 28.66 -15.04
CA GLY A 312 -11.13 27.23 -14.81
C GLY A 312 -9.90 26.56 -14.22
N PHE A 313 -8.72 26.84 -14.78
CA PHE A 313 -7.44 26.36 -14.26
C PHE A 313 -7.20 26.77 -12.80
N VAL A 314 -7.42 28.05 -12.46
CA VAL A 314 -7.25 28.56 -11.08
C VAL A 314 -8.23 27.89 -10.12
N LEU A 315 -9.50 27.74 -10.50
CA LEU A 315 -10.51 27.07 -9.66
C LEU A 315 -10.14 25.61 -9.38
N VAL A 316 -9.70 24.89 -10.42
CA VAL A 316 -9.24 23.51 -10.29
C VAL A 316 -8.00 23.43 -9.39
N CYS A 317 -7.03 24.34 -9.54
CA CYS A 317 -5.85 24.38 -8.68
C CYS A 317 -6.18 24.67 -7.21
N VAL A 318 -7.11 25.59 -6.94
CA VAL A 318 -7.57 25.89 -5.57
C VAL A 318 -8.26 24.67 -4.96
N SER A 319 -9.17 24.04 -5.70
CA SER A 319 -9.84 22.81 -5.27
C SER A 319 -8.84 21.69 -4.97
N LEU A 320 -7.88 21.48 -5.88
CA LEU A 320 -6.83 20.49 -5.76
C LEU A 320 -5.94 20.75 -4.53
N SER A 321 -5.57 22.01 -4.27
CA SER A 321 -4.78 22.39 -3.09
C SER A 321 -5.48 22.08 -1.76
N ASN A 322 -6.81 22.24 -1.70
CA ASN A 322 -7.60 21.95 -0.52
C ASN A 322 -7.66 20.44 -0.21
N VAL A 323 -7.60 19.59 -1.24
CA VAL A 323 -7.57 18.12 -1.07
C VAL A 323 -6.15 17.61 -0.82
N LEU A 324 -5.15 18.15 -1.50
CA LEU A 324 -3.76 17.73 -1.31
C LEU A 324 -3.18 18.13 0.05
N SER A 325 -3.54 19.30 0.59
CA SER A 325 -3.03 19.76 1.88
C SER A 325 -3.22 18.75 3.03
N PRO A 326 -4.45 18.27 3.33
CA PRO A 326 -4.64 17.29 4.40
C PRO A 326 -3.99 15.93 4.10
N VAL A 327 -3.99 15.48 2.84
CA VAL A 327 -3.39 14.20 2.44
C VAL A 327 -1.87 14.25 2.59
N ALA A 328 -1.23 15.32 2.11
CA ALA A 328 0.22 15.52 2.22
C ALA A 328 0.65 15.61 3.69
N LEU A 329 -0.11 16.34 4.53
CA LEU A 329 0.17 16.44 5.96
C LEU A 329 0.03 15.09 6.68
N ARG A 330 -0.99 14.29 6.35
CA ARG A 330 -1.17 12.95 6.93
C ARG A 330 -0.07 11.98 6.45
N GLY A 331 0.22 11.97 5.15
CA GLY A 331 1.29 11.15 4.57
C GLY A 331 2.65 11.49 5.15
N GLY A 332 2.97 12.77 5.30
CA GLY A 332 4.20 13.23 5.95
C GLY A 332 4.32 12.76 7.39
N ARG A 333 3.23 12.81 8.18
CA ARG A 333 3.22 12.28 9.56
C ARG A 333 3.46 10.78 9.62
N LEU A 334 2.83 10.00 8.73
CA LEU A 334 3.02 8.55 8.68
C LEU A 334 4.46 8.20 8.30
N LEU A 335 5.00 8.85 7.26
CA LEU A 335 6.38 8.66 6.84
C LEU A 335 7.36 9.03 7.96
N TYR A 336 7.12 10.14 8.65
CA TYR A 336 7.94 10.56 9.79
C TYR A 336 7.94 9.51 10.92
N LYS A 337 6.77 8.97 11.28
CA LYS A 337 6.67 7.90 12.29
C LYS A 337 7.44 6.64 11.87
N VAL A 338 7.32 6.23 10.60
CA VAL A 338 8.05 5.08 10.06
C VAL A 338 9.56 5.32 10.10
N VAL A 339 10.03 6.46 9.57
CA VAL A 339 11.46 6.80 9.55
C VAL A 339 12.05 6.89 10.95
N ARG A 340 11.34 7.51 11.91
CA ARG A 340 11.77 7.62 13.31
C ARG A 340 11.81 6.27 14.03
N SER A 341 11.03 5.28 13.60
CA SER A 341 11.02 3.94 14.21
C SER A 341 12.23 3.07 13.83
N ILE A 342 12.91 3.37 12.72
CA ILE A 342 14.02 2.56 12.18
C ILE A 342 15.30 2.66 13.05
N PRO A 343 15.79 3.87 13.44
CA PRO A 343 17.06 4.00 14.17
C PRO A 343 17.02 3.36 15.57
N ARG A 344 15.86 3.38 16.25
CA ARG A 344 15.71 2.83 17.60
C ARG A 344 15.90 1.32 17.68
N ARG A 345 15.82 0.60 16.55
CA ARG A 345 16.01 -0.87 16.51
C ARG A 345 17.39 -1.30 16.04
N ILE A 346 18.15 -0.43 15.36
CA ILE A 346 19.45 -0.76 14.77
C ILE A 346 20.61 -0.41 15.71
N LEU A 347 20.40 0.47 16.71
CA LEU A 347 21.40 0.81 17.72
C LEU A 347 21.03 0.25 19.11
N PRO A 348 21.24 -1.06 19.36
CA PRO A 348 21.12 -1.63 20.69
C PRO A 348 22.32 -1.18 21.53
N GLY A 349 22.23 -0.01 22.17
CA GLY A 349 23.36 0.45 22.99
C GLY A 349 23.20 1.74 23.79
N ARG A 350 22.13 2.52 23.62
CA ARG A 350 21.93 3.75 24.41
C ARG A 350 20.70 3.62 25.31
N MET A 351 20.83 2.77 26.33
CA MET A 351 19.92 2.75 27.48
C MET A 351 20.27 3.91 28.42
N GLY A 352 19.25 4.55 28.99
CA GLY A 352 19.39 5.39 30.18
C GLY A 352 19.27 6.88 29.93
N GLY A 353 18.08 7.31 29.53
CA GLY A 353 17.69 8.73 29.56
C GLY A 353 16.17 8.75 29.43
N ASP A 354 15.49 8.93 30.56
CA ASP A 354 14.03 9.08 30.67
C ASP A 354 13.59 10.43 30.07
N ASP A 355 13.93 10.65 28.81
CA ASP A 355 13.48 11.80 28.05
C ASP A 355 12.09 11.45 27.50
N ASP A 356 11.08 11.55 28.37
CA ASP A 356 9.70 11.88 28.01
C ASP A 356 9.72 13.26 27.35
N PHE A 357 10.27 13.32 26.14
CA PHE A 357 10.21 14.50 25.29
C PHE A 357 8.79 14.53 24.73
N ASP A 358 7.96 15.40 25.31
CA ASP A 358 6.59 15.69 24.89
C ASP A 358 6.52 15.89 23.36
N ASP A 359 6.13 14.83 22.65
CA ASP A 359 6.00 14.78 21.19
C ASP A 359 4.91 15.74 20.65
N ASP A 360 4.16 16.37 21.55
CA ASP A 360 3.08 17.30 21.24
C ASP A 360 3.57 18.71 20.87
N ASP A 361 4.73 19.15 21.39
CA ASP A 361 5.22 20.52 21.15
C ASP A 361 5.90 20.70 19.79
N GLU A 362 6.69 19.71 19.34
CA GLU A 362 7.35 19.79 18.02
C GLU A 362 6.35 19.58 16.87
N THR A 363 5.25 18.85 17.12
CA THR A 363 4.16 18.67 16.16
C THR A 363 3.29 19.94 16.04
N LEU A 364 3.10 20.69 17.13
CA LEU A 364 2.44 22.01 17.11
C LEU A 364 3.22 23.04 16.28
N ILE A 365 4.54 23.10 16.43
CA ILE A 365 5.40 24.06 15.71
C ILE A 365 5.35 23.82 14.19
N ASN A 366 5.43 22.56 13.75
CA ASN A 366 5.38 22.22 12.33
C ASN A 366 3.98 22.43 11.72
N THR A 367 2.93 22.19 12.48
CA THR A 367 1.54 22.43 12.03
C THR A 367 1.27 23.93 11.91
N ALA A 368 1.78 24.75 12.82
CA ALA A 368 1.66 26.21 12.77
C ALA A 368 2.39 26.82 11.56
N ARG A 369 3.61 26.34 11.26
CA ARG A 369 4.41 26.82 10.12
C ARG A 369 3.74 26.50 8.77
N TYR A 370 3.16 25.32 8.64
CA TYR A 370 2.48 24.91 7.42
C TYR A 370 1.13 25.62 7.24
N LYS A 371 0.38 25.85 8.33
CA LYS A 371 -0.85 26.65 8.31
C LYS A 371 -0.54 28.09 7.87
N GLY A 372 0.54 28.69 8.36
CA GLY A 372 1.02 30.00 7.91
C GLY A 372 1.30 30.05 6.40
N LEU A 373 1.95 29.02 5.84
CA LEU A 373 2.19 28.95 4.39
C LEU A 373 0.89 28.87 3.57
N VAL A 374 -0.06 28.02 4.01
CA VAL A 374 -1.37 27.89 3.36
C VAL A 374 -2.15 29.20 3.43
N ASP A 375 -2.11 29.89 4.56
CA ASP A 375 -2.78 31.18 4.74
C ASP A 375 -2.12 32.30 3.92
N ILE A 376 -0.79 32.29 3.75
CA ILE A 376 -0.07 33.18 2.84
C ILE A 376 -0.52 32.96 1.39
N ILE A 377 -0.63 31.70 0.95
CA ILE A 377 -1.07 31.36 -0.41
C ILE A 377 -2.53 31.78 -0.62
N LYS A 378 -3.42 31.46 0.32
CA LYS A 378 -4.82 31.90 0.28
C LYS A 378 -4.93 33.43 0.24
N GLY A 379 -4.12 34.13 1.05
CA GLY A 379 -4.06 35.59 1.08
C GLY A 379 -3.59 36.17 -0.26
N ALA A 380 -2.55 35.60 -0.87
CA ALA A 380 -2.06 36.02 -2.19
C ALA A 380 -3.12 35.81 -3.28
N ILE A 381 -3.82 34.67 -3.26
CA ILE A 381 -4.91 34.38 -4.20
C ILE A 381 -6.07 35.36 -4.01
N LEU A 382 -6.56 35.56 -2.78
CA LEU A 382 -7.62 36.53 -2.47
C LEU A 382 -7.26 37.96 -2.88
N LYS A 383 -6.00 38.36 -2.68
CA LYS A 383 -5.50 39.68 -3.07
C LYS A 383 -5.46 39.82 -4.59
N LEU A 384 -5.05 38.78 -5.33
CA LEU A 384 -5.13 38.72 -6.79
C LEU A 384 -6.57 38.77 -7.29
N THR A 385 -7.51 38.10 -6.63
CA THR A 385 -8.94 38.13 -6.99
C THR A 385 -9.56 39.51 -6.73
N ARG A 386 -9.24 40.15 -5.60
CA ARG A 386 -9.67 41.53 -5.30
C ARG A 386 -9.09 42.57 -6.26
N LEU A 387 -7.81 42.45 -6.60
CA LEU A 387 -7.16 43.36 -7.55
C LEU A 387 -7.76 43.26 -8.96
N LYS A 388 -8.24 42.08 -9.36
CA LYS A 388 -8.99 41.91 -10.62
C LYS A 388 -10.41 42.46 -10.55
N GLY A 389 -11.12 42.28 -9.43
CA GLY A 389 -12.44 42.88 -9.21
C GLY A 389 -12.42 44.42 -9.23
N LEU A 390 -11.40 45.05 -8.65
CA LEU A 390 -11.26 46.51 -8.64
C LEU A 390 -10.95 47.09 -10.03
N LYS A 391 -10.20 46.37 -10.88
CA LYS A 391 -9.87 46.84 -12.24
C LYS A 391 -11.02 46.75 -13.22
N ILE A 392 -12.02 45.91 -12.95
CA ILE A 392 -13.25 45.79 -13.77
C ILE A 392 -14.31 46.80 -13.34
N ALA A 393 -14.26 47.31 -12.09
CA ALA A 393 -15.17 48.35 -11.62
C ALA A 393 -14.72 49.78 -11.97
N CYS A 394 -13.46 49.98 -12.36
CA CYS A 394 -12.88 51.29 -12.70
C CYS A 394 -12.67 51.52 -14.21
N LYS A 395 -13.27 50.70 -15.06
CA LYS A 395 -13.22 50.83 -16.52
C LYS A 395 -14.62 50.63 -17.07
#